data_AF-A0A425D0A4-F1
#
_entry.id   AF-A0A425D0A4-F1
#
_cell.length_a   1.000
_cell.length_b   1.000
_cell.length_c   1.000
_cell.angle_alpha   90.00
_cell.angle_beta   90.00
_cell.angle_gamma   90.00
#
_symmetry.space_group_name_H-M   'P 1'
#
loop_
_entity.id
_entity.type
_entity.pdbx_description
1 polymer ?
#
loop_
_entity_poly.entity_id
_entity_poly.type
_entity_poly.pdbx_seq_one_letter_code
_entity_poly.pdbx_strand_id
1 'polypeptide(L)'
;CGCIPNLVAVVGYTMKRRHFFANLSSILLFAILGTFASSVVVGGLLYFLGSMGLSLQMPLAECLAFGALISSTDPVSTLAVFQQLNVDPKLFYIIFGESVLNDAISIVLFNTFSKFIGVNVIHAHAISYAVLDFVGVCVGSIFVGVFFGCVSSLALKHLKHLTLMHEVSLFLLFAYMPFLVAEVLELSGIVSVLFAGMLMKHYTSNNLSPTAQDIASNVFHVVAFVCELVVFLSTHSIVTLAVCLISTTATVDLGLSFFTMERGLSVPFMLWAILACLVARAVHVYPLAMLRNACLRRGRSHSQSRLSRNEQHMIWFSGLRGAIAFSLSLSFPLPFREVCT
;
A
#
# COMPACT_ATOMS: atom_id res chain seq x y z
N CYS A 1 9.20 9.35 -5.68
CA CYS A 1 8.70 9.24 -4.29
C CYS A 1 7.76 10.38 -3.84
N GLY A 2 7.91 11.64 -4.27
CA GLY A 2 7.12 12.77 -3.72
C GLY A 2 5.60 12.76 -3.96
N CYS A 3 5.08 12.00 -4.93
CA CYS A 3 3.65 11.96 -5.25
C CYS A 3 2.83 11.00 -4.37
N ILE A 4 3.47 9.99 -3.79
CA ILE A 4 2.80 8.92 -3.00
C ILE A 4 2.11 9.47 -1.75
N PRO A 5 2.74 10.36 -0.94
CA PRO A 5 2.10 10.89 0.26
C PRO A 5 0.78 11.60 -0.06
N ASN A 6 0.74 12.37 -1.16
CA ASN A 6 -0.47 13.09 -1.56
C ASN A 6 -1.59 12.15 -2.00
N LEU A 7 -1.28 11.08 -2.74
CA LEU A 7 -2.26 10.04 -3.10
C LEU A 7 -2.87 9.40 -1.84
N VAL A 8 -2.01 9.02 -0.89
CA VAL A 8 -2.44 8.36 0.36
C VAL A 8 -3.24 9.32 1.26
N ALA A 9 -2.88 10.61 1.30
CA ALA A 9 -3.66 11.63 2.00
C ALA A 9 -5.09 11.73 1.48
N VAL A 10 -5.25 11.74 0.15
CA VAL A 10 -6.54 11.86 -0.53
C VAL A 10 -7.41 10.65 -0.25
N VAL A 11 -6.81 9.47 -0.31
CA VAL A 11 -7.47 8.21 0.03
C VAL A 11 -7.98 8.23 1.47
N GLY A 12 -7.15 8.66 2.43
CA GLY A 12 -7.58 8.84 3.82
C GLY A 12 -8.72 9.84 3.96
N TYR A 13 -8.67 10.95 3.23
CA TYR A 13 -9.68 12.02 3.29
C TYR A 13 -11.02 11.65 2.64
N THR A 14 -11.01 10.89 1.55
CA THR A 14 -12.22 10.52 0.79
C THR A 14 -12.97 9.33 1.38
N MET A 15 -12.42 8.71 2.42
CA MET A 15 -12.94 7.48 2.99
C MET A 15 -14.29 7.68 3.71
N LYS A 16 -15.31 6.91 3.29
CA LYS A 16 -16.66 6.98 3.89
C LYS A 16 -16.70 6.31 5.26
N ARG A 17 -16.76 7.16 6.30
CA ARG A 17 -16.63 6.86 7.73
C ARG A 17 -17.46 5.67 8.25
N ARG A 18 -18.78 5.68 8.06
CA ARG A 18 -19.68 4.80 8.83
C ARG A 18 -19.42 3.31 8.59
N HIS A 19 -19.21 2.90 7.34
CA HIS A 19 -19.00 1.50 6.98
C HIS A 19 -17.55 1.05 7.19
N PHE A 20 -16.57 1.94 7.02
CA PHE A 20 -15.17 1.64 7.28
C PHE A 20 -14.92 1.37 8.76
N PHE A 21 -15.33 2.28 9.66
CA PHE A 21 -15.12 2.10 11.10
C PHE A 21 -15.93 0.93 11.67
N ALA A 22 -17.10 0.64 11.10
CA ALA A 22 -17.88 -0.53 11.47
C ALA A 22 -17.16 -1.86 11.16
N ASN A 23 -16.24 -1.89 10.19
CA ASN A 23 -15.49 -3.08 9.77
C ASN A 23 -13.98 -2.98 10.05
N LEU A 24 -13.54 -1.96 10.79
CA LEU A 24 -12.12 -1.63 10.99
C LEU A 24 -11.30 -2.81 11.49
N SER A 25 -11.82 -3.59 12.45
CA SER A 25 -11.14 -4.77 12.98
C SER A 25 -10.87 -5.83 11.92
N SER A 26 -11.81 -6.03 10.99
CA SER A 26 -11.62 -6.97 9.88
C SER A 26 -10.62 -6.43 8.87
N ILE A 27 -10.70 -5.12 8.58
CA ILE A 27 -9.80 -4.45 7.64
C ILE A 27 -8.36 -4.52 8.17
N LEU A 28 -8.12 -4.16 9.43
CA LEU A 28 -6.80 -4.22 10.06
C LEU A 28 -6.26 -5.65 10.10
N LEU A 29 -7.12 -6.64 10.37
CA LEU A 29 -6.74 -8.05 10.36
C LEU A 29 -6.21 -8.47 8.98
N PHE A 30 -6.94 -8.15 7.90
CA PHE A 30 -6.50 -8.48 6.55
C PHE A 30 -5.29 -7.65 6.11
N ALA A 31 -5.24 -6.35 6.42
CA ALA A 31 -4.16 -5.48 5.99
C ALA A 31 -2.83 -5.76 6.73
N ILE A 32 -2.85 -6.06 8.03
CA ILE A 32 -1.60 -6.31 8.76
C ILE A 32 -1.17 -7.77 8.61
N LEU A 33 -2.02 -8.71 9.02
CA LEU A 33 -1.66 -10.12 8.98
C LEU A 33 -1.65 -10.68 7.56
N GLY A 34 -2.54 -10.19 6.69
CA GLY A 34 -2.59 -10.64 5.29
C GLY A 34 -1.35 -10.22 4.52
N THR A 35 -0.94 -8.96 4.65
CA THR A 35 0.30 -8.45 4.02
C THR A 35 1.52 -9.17 4.55
N PHE A 36 1.66 -9.29 5.88
CA PHE A 36 2.79 -10.03 6.48
C PHE A 36 2.85 -11.48 6.01
N ALA A 37 1.72 -12.21 6.08
CA ALA A 37 1.65 -13.59 5.62
C ALA A 37 1.92 -13.71 4.12
N SER A 38 1.38 -12.80 3.30
CA SER A 38 1.62 -12.75 1.87
C SER A 38 3.10 -12.60 1.56
N SER A 39 3.79 -11.67 2.22
CA SER A 39 5.21 -11.40 1.99
C SER A 39 6.10 -12.57 2.40
N VAL A 40 5.80 -13.21 3.54
CA VAL A 40 6.54 -14.39 4.01
C VAL A 40 6.31 -15.57 3.07
N VAL A 41 5.08 -15.80 2.62
CA VAL A 41 4.77 -16.92 1.71
C VAL A 41 5.40 -16.71 0.34
N VAL A 42 5.27 -15.52 -0.26
CA VAL A 42 5.92 -15.23 -1.56
C VAL A 42 7.44 -15.32 -1.43
N GLY A 43 8.03 -14.67 -0.44
CA GLY A 43 9.48 -14.68 -0.24
C GLY A 43 10.02 -16.07 0.06
N GLY A 44 9.34 -16.84 0.92
CA GLY A 44 9.71 -18.21 1.24
C GLY A 44 9.60 -19.16 0.04
N LEU A 45 8.54 -19.04 -0.76
CA LEU A 45 8.36 -19.84 -1.98
C LEU A 45 9.44 -19.52 -3.02
N LEU A 46 9.75 -18.25 -3.25
CA LEU A 46 10.79 -17.86 -4.21
C LEU A 46 12.18 -18.31 -3.75
N TYR A 47 12.49 -18.18 -2.45
CA TYR A 47 13.74 -18.68 -1.88
C TYR A 47 13.87 -20.20 -2.05
N PHE A 48 12.80 -20.96 -1.74
CA PHE A 48 12.78 -22.40 -1.90
C PHE A 48 12.96 -22.82 -3.36
N LEU A 49 12.22 -22.21 -4.28
CA LEU A 49 12.33 -22.49 -5.72
C LEU A 49 13.71 -22.10 -6.29
N GLY A 50 14.31 -21.02 -5.79
CA GLY A 50 15.68 -20.63 -6.11
C GLY A 50 16.70 -21.66 -5.62
N SER A 51 16.53 -22.20 -4.41
CA SER A 51 17.40 -23.25 -3.87
C SER A 51 17.32 -24.58 -4.64
N MET A 52 16.17 -24.86 -5.26
CA MET A 52 15.95 -26.03 -6.12
C MET A 52 16.45 -25.82 -7.56
N GLY A 53 16.98 -24.65 -7.91
CA GLY A 53 17.40 -24.30 -9.27
C GLY A 53 16.25 -24.09 -10.25
N LEU A 54 15.01 -24.01 -9.78
CA LEU A 54 13.81 -23.76 -10.59
C LEU A 54 13.56 -22.27 -10.85
N SER A 55 14.21 -21.40 -10.09
CA SER A 55 14.05 -19.94 -10.11
C SER A 55 15.41 -19.25 -9.85
N LEU A 56 15.42 -17.92 -9.91
CA LEU A 56 16.62 -17.12 -9.61
C LEU A 56 17.05 -17.33 -8.15
N GLN A 57 18.32 -17.67 -7.96
CA GLN A 57 18.89 -17.87 -6.63
C GLN A 57 19.18 -16.51 -5.99
N MET A 58 18.36 -16.12 -5.01
CA MET A 58 18.48 -14.88 -4.26
C MET A 58 18.55 -15.18 -2.75
N PRO A 59 19.25 -14.36 -1.96
CA PRO A 59 19.23 -14.49 -0.51
C PRO A 59 17.82 -14.23 0.05
N LEU A 60 17.50 -14.88 1.18
CA LEU A 60 16.18 -14.84 1.80
C LEU A 60 15.67 -13.40 2.05
N ALA A 61 16.55 -12.49 2.48
CA ALA A 61 16.20 -11.09 2.72
C ALA A 61 15.68 -10.38 1.46
N GLU A 62 16.30 -10.64 0.30
CA GLU A 62 15.85 -10.08 -0.97
C GLU A 62 14.52 -10.69 -1.43
N CYS A 63 14.34 -12.01 -1.26
CA CYS A 63 13.06 -12.67 -1.54
C CYS A 63 11.92 -12.14 -0.65
N LEU A 64 12.20 -11.88 0.63
CA LEU A 64 11.23 -11.30 1.57
C LEU A 64 10.91 -9.85 1.22
N ALA A 65 11.91 -9.03 0.85
CA ALA A 65 11.70 -7.68 0.34
C ALA A 65 10.85 -7.70 -0.94
N PHE A 66 11.10 -8.64 -1.86
CA PHE A 66 10.25 -8.87 -3.02
C PHE A 66 8.82 -9.29 -2.65
N GLY A 67 8.67 -10.17 -1.66
CA GLY A 67 7.37 -10.52 -1.11
C GLY A 67 6.64 -9.33 -0.50
N ALA A 68 7.35 -8.39 0.14
CA ALA A 68 6.79 -7.16 0.69
C ALA A 68 6.32 -6.21 -0.41
N LEU A 69 7.17 -5.89 -1.38
CA LEU A 69 6.81 -4.94 -2.45
C LEU A 69 5.64 -5.45 -3.30
N ILE A 70 5.61 -6.75 -3.62
CA ILE A 70 4.52 -7.31 -4.42
C ILE A 70 3.25 -7.48 -3.60
N SER A 71 3.28 -7.42 -2.26
CA SER A 71 2.09 -7.63 -1.45
C SER A 71 1.07 -6.49 -1.57
N SER A 72 1.50 -5.27 -1.90
CA SER A 72 0.62 -4.13 -2.21
C SER A 72 -0.42 -4.52 -3.28
N THR A 73 -1.66 -4.09 -3.09
CA THR A 73 -2.78 -4.39 -3.99
C THR A 73 -3.54 -3.12 -4.33
N ASP A 74 -3.85 -2.93 -5.60
CA ASP A 74 -4.62 -1.79 -6.08
C ASP A 74 -6.10 -2.15 -6.25
N PRO A 75 -7.01 -1.49 -5.52
CA PRO A 75 -8.43 -1.76 -5.65
C PRO A 75 -9.08 -0.97 -6.78
N VAL A 76 -8.43 0.01 -7.43
CA VAL A 76 -9.12 1.01 -8.26
C VAL A 76 -9.96 0.36 -9.36
N SER A 77 -9.39 -0.55 -10.15
CA SER A 77 -10.14 -1.19 -11.25
C SER A 77 -11.22 -2.16 -10.75
N THR A 78 -10.93 -2.94 -9.70
CA THR A 78 -11.91 -3.90 -9.15
C THR A 78 -13.07 -3.20 -8.48
N LEU A 79 -12.79 -2.10 -7.79
CA LEU A 79 -13.75 -1.28 -7.10
C LEU A 79 -14.67 -0.53 -8.08
N ALA A 80 -14.14 -0.07 -9.22
CA ALA A 80 -14.95 0.52 -10.29
C ALA A 80 -15.98 -0.47 -10.84
N VAL A 81 -15.59 -1.72 -11.08
CA VAL A 81 -16.52 -2.78 -11.50
C VAL A 81 -17.55 -3.09 -10.41
N PHE A 82 -17.16 -3.13 -9.15
CA PHE A 82 -18.09 -3.37 -8.04
C PHE A 82 -19.12 -2.26 -7.86
N GLN A 83 -18.78 -1.01 -8.18
CA GLN A 83 -19.75 0.09 -8.19
C GLN A 83 -20.79 -0.09 -9.29
N GLN A 84 -20.38 -0.52 -10.48
CA GLN A 84 -21.30 -0.78 -11.59
C GLN A 84 -22.23 -1.96 -11.29
N LEU A 85 -21.72 -3.00 -10.62
CA LEU A 85 -22.48 -4.19 -10.26
C LEU A 85 -23.30 -4.04 -8.97
N ASN A 86 -23.29 -2.88 -8.31
CA ASN A 86 -23.97 -2.63 -7.03
C ASN A 86 -23.72 -3.73 -5.98
N VAL A 87 -22.45 -4.13 -5.82
CA VAL A 87 -22.02 -5.13 -4.84
C VAL A 87 -22.28 -4.63 -3.42
N ASP A 88 -22.45 -5.55 -2.45
CA ASP A 88 -22.65 -5.22 -1.04
C ASP A 88 -21.61 -4.18 -0.57
N PRO A 89 -22.06 -2.99 -0.08
CA PRO A 89 -21.19 -1.95 0.44
C PRO A 89 -20.18 -2.47 1.46
N LYS A 90 -20.53 -3.47 2.26
CA LYS A 90 -19.60 -4.08 3.22
C LYS A 90 -18.35 -4.63 2.54
N LEU A 91 -18.52 -5.35 1.43
CA LEU A 91 -17.44 -6.01 0.71
C LEU A 91 -16.58 -4.97 -0.03
N PHE A 92 -17.23 -3.96 -0.60
CA PHE A 92 -16.58 -2.77 -1.16
C PHE A 92 -15.61 -2.14 -0.16
N TYR A 93 -16.06 -1.82 1.06
CA TYR A 93 -15.22 -1.14 2.05
C TYR A 93 -14.15 -2.04 2.67
N ILE A 94 -14.38 -3.35 2.75
CA ILE A 94 -13.36 -4.29 3.21
C ILE A 94 -12.19 -4.33 2.22
N ILE A 95 -12.47 -4.49 0.92
CA ILE A 95 -11.44 -4.57 -0.12
C ILE A 95 -10.74 -3.22 -0.29
N PHE A 96 -11.51 -2.12 -0.33
CA PHE A 96 -10.94 -0.78 -0.36
C PHE A 96 -10.01 -0.53 0.84
N GLY A 97 -10.49 -0.81 2.06
CA GLY A 97 -9.71 -0.58 3.26
C GLY A 97 -8.47 -1.47 3.36
N GLU A 98 -8.58 -2.74 2.95
CA GLU A 98 -7.48 -3.69 2.93
C GLU A 98 -6.38 -3.21 2.00
N SER A 99 -6.70 -2.89 0.74
CA SER A 99 -5.71 -2.39 -0.21
C SER A 99 -5.02 -1.11 0.26
N VAL A 100 -5.78 -0.13 0.75
CA VAL A 100 -5.24 1.17 1.21
C VAL A 100 -4.26 1.01 2.37
N LEU A 101 -4.60 0.17 3.36
CA LEU A 101 -3.73 -0.06 4.51
C LEU A 101 -2.57 -0.99 4.16
N ASN A 102 -2.80 -2.00 3.34
CA ASN A 102 -1.79 -2.93 2.81
C ASN A 102 -0.67 -2.16 2.10
N ASP A 103 -1.00 -1.15 1.30
CA ASP A 103 -0.01 -0.31 0.63
C ASP A 103 0.96 0.33 1.62
N ALA A 104 0.45 0.97 2.67
CA ALA A 104 1.29 1.59 3.69
C ALA A 104 2.12 0.54 4.46
N ILE A 105 1.51 -0.60 4.82
CA ILE A 105 2.17 -1.69 5.56
C ILE A 105 3.25 -2.36 4.72
N SER A 106 3.01 -2.58 3.43
CA SER A 106 3.98 -3.18 2.50
C SER A 106 5.24 -2.34 2.36
N ILE A 107 5.12 -1.01 2.39
CA ILE A 107 6.27 -0.11 2.32
C ILE A 107 7.11 -0.20 3.61
N VAL A 108 6.45 -0.23 4.77
CA VAL A 108 7.14 -0.42 6.05
C VAL A 108 7.84 -1.77 6.09
N LEU A 109 7.15 -2.82 5.65
CA LEU A 109 7.69 -4.18 5.62
C LEU A 109 8.86 -4.30 4.64
N PHE A 110 8.75 -3.67 3.47
CA PHE A 110 9.82 -3.59 2.47
C PHE A 110 11.06 -2.89 3.02
N ASN A 111 10.91 -1.73 3.67
CA ASN A 111 12.01 -1.01 4.29
C ASN A 111 12.65 -1.84 5.41
N THR A 112 11.82 -2.54 6.21
CA THR A 112 12.31 -3.42 7.29
C THR A 112 13.15 -4.56 6.73
N PHE A 113 12.67 -5.28 5.71
CA PHE A 113 13.42 -6.37 5.08
C PHE A 113 14.65 -5.89 4.32
N SER A 114 14.58 -4.70 3.71
CA SER A 114 15.70 -4.07 3.02
C SER A 114 16.89 -3.80 3.94
N LYS A 115 16.66 -3.47 5.23
CA LYS A 115 17.73 -3.31 6.22
C LYS A 115 18.53 -4.59 6.48
N PHE A 116 17.98 -5.77 6.15
CA PHE A 116 18.64 -7.07 6.34
C PHE A 116 19.38 -7.57 5.09
N ILE A 117 19.27 -6.87 3.96
CA ILE A 117 20.01 -7.22 2.74
C ILE A 117 21.52 -6.99 2.98
N GLY A 118 22.34 -8.01 2.74
CA GLY A 118 23.79 -7.97 2.97
C GLY A 118 24.26 -8.38 4.37
N VAL A 119 23.33 -8.70 5.30
CA VAL A 119 23.68 -9.20 6.64
C VAL A 119 23.79 -10.73 6.62
N ASN A 120 25.01 -11.25 6.73
CA ASN A 120 25.30 -12.69 6.55
C ASN A 120 24.96 -13.59 7.76
N VAL A 121 24.64 -13.02 8.93
CA VAL A 121 24.33 -13.80 10.14
C VAL A 121 23.03 -13.30 10.77
N ILE A 122 21.95 -14.04 10.54
CA ILE A 122 20.64 -13.77 11.17
C ILE A 122 20.61 -14.50 12.51
N HIS A 123 20.99 -13.81 13.58
CA HIS A 123 20.76 -14.31 14.95
C HIS A 123 19.28 -14.24 15.32
N ALA A 124 18.81 -15.10 16.24
CA ALA A 124 17.43 -15.03 16.74
C ALA A 124 17.06 -13.62 17.27
N HIS A 125 18.04 -12.91 17.84
CA HIS A 125 17.91 -11.52 18.26
C HIS A 125 17.59 -10.54 17.11
N ALA A 126 18.09 -10.79 15.90
CA ALA A 126 17.84 -9.94 14.73
C ALA A 126 16.37 -10.03 14.28
N ILE A 127 15.77 -11.21 14.36
CA ILE A 127 14.34 -11.41 14.04
C ILE A 127 13.47 -10.71 15.07
N SER A 128 13.77 -10.86 16.37
CA SER A 128 13.02 -10.13 17.42
C SER A 128 13.17 -8.62 17.28
N TYR A 129 14.36 -8.13 16.89
CA TYR A 129 14.58 -6.72 16.62
C TYR A 129 13.76 -6.24 15.42
N ALA A 130 13.72 -7.00 14.32
CA ALA A 130 12.91 -6.67 13.15
C ALA A 130 11.42 -6.52 13.48
N VAL A 131 10.89 -7.43 14.31
CA VAL A 131 9.48 -7.39 14.74
C VAL A 131 9.22 -6.18 15.63
N LEU A 132 10.13 -5.87 16.57
CA LEU A 132 10.01 -4.70 17.43
C LEU A 132 10.16 -3.38 16.66
N ASP A 133 11.09 -3.30 15.71
CA ASP A 133 11.28 -2.16 14.80
C ASP A 133 10.01 -1.93 13.96
N PHE A 134 9.47 -2.99 13.34
CA PHE A 134 8.23 -2.92 12.58
C PHE A 134 7.06 -2.42 13.44
N VAL A 135 6.84 -3.00 14.62
CA VAL A 135 5.76 -2.58 15.53
C VAL A 135 5.99 -1.15 16.01
N GLY A 136 7.22 -0.78 16.35
CA GLY A 136 7.60 0.57 16.78
C GLY A 136 7.35 1.61 15.70
N VAL A 137 7.80 1.36 14.47
CA VAL A 137 7.56 2.23 13.31
C VAL A 137 6.06 2.35 13.02
N CYS A 138 5.31 1.25 13.00
CA CYS A 138 3.86 1.29 12.77
C CYS A 138 3.13 2.11 13.84
N VAL A 139 3.36 1.85 15.12
CA VAL A 139 2.68 2.55 16.23
C VAL A 139 3.10 4.02 16.28
N GLY A 140 4.39 4.31 16.11
CA GLY A 140 4.92 5.67 16.06
C GLY A 140 4.30 6.49 14.93
N SER A 141 4.23 5.93 13.72
CA SER A 141 3.57 6.58 12.57
C SER A 141 2.09 6.87 12.80
N ILE A 142 1.36 5.90 13.37
CA ILE A 142 -0.06 6.11 13.72
C ILE A 142 -0.17 7.27 14.72
N PHE A 143 0.68 7.31 15.74
CA PHE A 143 0.67 8.38 16.73
C PHE A 143 0.93 9.76 16.11
N VAL A 144 1.93 9.89 15.23
CA VAL A 144 2.22 11.13 14.51
C VAL A 144 1.03 11.56 13.64
N GLY A 145 0.45 10.63 12.88
CA GLY A 145 -0.73 10.91 12.07
C GLY A 145 -1.93 11.38 12.90
N VAL A 146 -2.18 10.73 14.03
CA VAL A 146 -3.24 11.10 14.98
C VAL A 146 -3.00 12.48 15.58
N PHE A 147 -1.78 12.73 16.03
CA PHE A 147 -1.38 14.01 16.60
C PHE A 147 -1.63 15.17 15.64
N PHE A 148 -1.12 15.11 14.41
CA PHE A 148 -1.32 16.16 13.42
C PHE A 148 -2.79 16.28 12.96
N GLY A 149 -3.52 15.17 12.87
CA GLY A 149 -4.96 15.18 12.63
C GLY A 149 -5.72 15.97 13.71
N CYS A 150 -5.41 15.75 14.99
CA CYS A 150 -6.01 16.49 16.11
C CYS A 150 -5.58 17.96 16.15
N VAL A 151 -4.29 18.24 15.94
CA VAL A 151 -3.75 19.61 15.91
C VAL A 151 -4.40 20.43 14.80
N SER A 152 -4.58 19.85 13.60
CA SER A 152 -5.24 20.53 12.49
C SER A 152 -6.68 20.91 12.81
N SER A 153 -7.43 20.02 13.47
CA SER A 153 -8.81 20.28 13.90
C SER A 153 -8.84 21.39 14.95
N LEU A 154 -7.93 21.36 15.92
CA LEU A 154 -7.83 22.37 16.97
C LEU A 154 -7.46 23.74 16.40
N ALA A 155 -6.50 23.80 15.48
CA ALA A 155 -6.07 25.03 14.82
C ALA A 155 -7.23 25.68 14.07
N LEU A 156 -7.92 24.93 13.20
CA LEU A 156 -9.06 25.45 12.44
C LEU A 156 -10.28 25.74 13.33
N LYS A 157 -10.42 25.09 14.49
CA LYS A 157 -11.47 25.42 15.46
C LYS A 157 -11.25 26.77 16.15
N HIS A 158 -10.01 27.18 16.37
CA HIS A 158 -9.69 28.46 17.03
C HIS A 158 -9.58 29.61 16.02
N LEU A 159 -9.18 29.33 14.79
CA LEU A 159 -8.98 30.33 13.73
C LEU A 159 -10.26 30.57 12.90
N LYS A 160 -11.40 30.84 13.55
CA LYS A 160 -12.74 30.90 12.91
C LYS A 160 -13.04 32.12 12.02
N HIS A 161 -12.05 32.96 11.70
CA HIS A 161 -12.23 34.17 10.88
C HIS A 161 -11.16 34.32 9.79
N LEU A 162 -10.58 33.20 9.35
CA LEU A 162 -9.64 33.19 8.25
C LEU A 162 -10.36 33.46 6.92
N THR A 163 -9.65 34.07 5.97
CA THR A 163 -10.18 34.12 4.59
C THR A 163 -10.07 32.73 3.96
N LEU A 164 -10.96 32.46 2.98
CA LEU A 164 -11.08 31.18 2.29
C LEU A 164 -9.74 30.57 1.85
N MET A 165 -8.84 31.40 1.30
CA MET A 165 -7.52 30.94 0.83
C MET A 165 -6.63 30.44 1.98
N HIS A 166 -6.70 31.06 3.15
CA HIS A 166 -5.90 30.65 4.31
C HIS A 166 -6.46 29.35 4.93
N GLU A 167 -7.78 29.19 4.96
CA GLU A 167 -8.42 27.94 5.42
C GLU A 167 -7.94 26.74 4.61
N VAL A 168 -8.03 26.83 3.27
CA VAL A 168 -7.62 25.76 2.36
C VAL A 168 -6.11 25.53 2.42
N SER A 169 -5.31 26.60 2.48
CA SER A 169 -3.84 26.49 2.56
C SER A 169 -3.38 25.80 3.84
N LEU A 170 -3.94 26.17 5.00
CA LEU A 170 -3.64 25.50 6.27
C LEU A 170 -4.08 24.04 6.25
N PHE A 171 -5.24 23.76 5.65
CA PHE A 171 -5.72 22.39 5.50
C PHE A 171 -4.74 21.52 4.68
N LEU A 172 -4.26 22.01 3.53
CA LEU A 172 -3.26 21.31 2.71
C LEU A 172 -1.93 21.15 3.45
N LEU A 173 -1.49 22.20 4.17
CA LEU A 173 -0.27 22.16 4.98
C LEU A 173 -0.33 21.04 6.02
N PHE A 174 -1.42 20.97 6.79
CA PHE A 174 -1.59 19.95 7.82
C PHE A 174 -1.76 18.53 7.27
N ALA A 175 -2.17 18.38 6.01
CA ALA A 175 -2.22 17.07 5.37
C ALA A 175 -0.82 16.54 5.01
N TYR A 176 0.13 17.42 4.68
CA TYR A 176 1.48 17.04 4.29
C TYR A 176 2.48 17.04 5.46
N MET A 177 2.31 17.90 6.47
CA MET A 177 3.18 17.96 7.66
C MET A 177 3.45 16.61 8.37
N PRO A 178 2.46 15.71 8.57
CA PRO A 178 2.72 14.41 9.17
C PRO A 178 3.75 13.57 8.41
N PHE A 179 3.83 13.73 7.08
CA PHE A 179 4.84 13.07 6.25
C PHE A 179 6.25 13.51 6.65
N LEU A 180 6.49 14.83 6.61
CA LEU A 180 7.80 15.42 6.86
C LEU A 180 8.31 15.08 8.26
N VAL A 181 7.44 15.19 9.26
CA VAL A 181 7.83 14.92 10.65
C VAL A 181 8.12 13.45 10.88
N ALA A 182 7.32 12.55 10.30
CA ALA A 182 7.56 11.12 10.42
C ALA A 182 8.87 10.70 9.74
N GLU A 183 9.20 11.24 8.57
CA GLU A 183 10.48 10.96 7.90
C GLU A 183 11.69 11.40 8.74
N VAL A 184 11.60 12.57 9.40
CA VAL A 184 12.66 13.05 10.32
C VAL A 184 12.81 12.15 11.55
N LEU A 185 11.71 11.53 12.00
CA LEU A 185 11.69 10.61 13.13
C LEU A 185 12.05 9.17 12.74
N GLU A 186 12.46 8.92 11.49
CA GLU A 186 12.71 7.58 10.93
C GLU A 186 11.47 6.64 11.03
N LEU A 187 10.28 7.23 11.06
CA LEU A 187 8.99 6.56 11.03
C LEU A 187 8.45 6.51 9.60
N SER A 188 7.37 5.75 9.37
CA SER A 188 6.69 5.76 8.08
C SER A 188 5.87 7.03 7.89
N GLY A 189 6.33 7.94 7.01
CA GLY A 189 5.57 9.12 6.63
C GLY A 189 4.25 8.79 5.95
N ILE A 190 4.21 7.70 5.18
CA ILE A 190 3.04 7.30 4.41
C ILE A 190 1.90 6.83 5.33
N VAL A 191 2.21 5.99 6.32
CA VAL A 191 1.25 5.59 7.35
C VAL A 191 0.76 6.82 8.12
N SER A 192 1.65 7.74 8.49
CA SER A 192 1.30 8.94 9.25
C SER A 192 0.31 9.82 8.50
N VAL A 193 0.54 10.06 7.20
CA VAL A 193 -0.36 10.84 6.35
C VAL A 193 -1.72 10.16 6.17
N LEU A 194 -1.76 8.84 6.05
CA LEU A 194 -3.01 8.10 5.94
C LEU A 194 -3.92 8.35 7.15
N PHE A 195 -3.38 8.14 8.36
CA PHE A 195 -4.14 8.35 9.59
C PHE A 195 -4.48 9.82 9.85
N ALA A 196 -3.59 10.75 9.47
CA ALA A 196 -3.87 12.18 9.48
C ALA A 196 -5.06 12.52 8.56
N GLY A 197 -5.05 12.06 7.31
CA GLY A 197 -6.13 12.27 6.34
C GLY A 197 -7.48 11.71 6.83
N MET A 198 -7.47 10.51 7.41
CA MET A 198 -8.66 9.89 8.02
C MET A 198 -9.26 10.74 9.15
N LEU A 199 -8.42 11.26 10.05
CA LEU A 199 -8.86 12.11 11.16
C LEU A 199 -9.26 13.50 10.70
N MET A 200 -8.55 14.06 9.73
CA MET A 200 -8.87 15.36 9.14
C MET A 200 -10.25 15.34 8.49
N LYS A 201 -10.62 14.25 7.81
CA LYS A 201 -12.00 14.11 7.30
C LYS A 201 -13.05 14.15 8.42
N HIS A 202 -12.74 13.58 9.58
CA HIS A 202 -13.69 13.50 10.69
C HIS A 202 -13.81 14.80 11.49
N TYR A 203 -12.67 15.38 11.86
CA TYR A 203 -12.62 16.47 12.84
C TYR A 203 -12.30 17.81 12.21
N THR A 204 -11.50 17.84 11.16
CA THR A 204 -11.00 19.07 10.54
C THR A 204 -11.95 19.59 9.47
N SER A 205 -12.50 18.69 8.64
CA SER A 205 -13.49 19.02 7.60
C SER A 205 -14.70 19.75 8.17
N ASN A 206 -15.20 19.32 9.33
CA ASN A 206 -16.36 19.94 9.99
C ASN A 206 -16.08 21.33 10.58
N ASN A 207 -14.80 21.70 10.75
CA ASN A 207 -14.41 23.02 11.25
C ASN A 207 -14.15 24.04 10.12
N LEU A 208 -14.09 23.59 8.86
CA LEU A 208 -13.93 24.44 7.68
C LEU A 208 -15.27 25.06 7.25
N SER A 209 -15.22 26.23 6.63
CA SER A 209 -16.40 26.82 5.98
C SER A 209 -16.91 25.90 4.84
N PRO A 210 -18.22 25.90 4.54
CA PRO A 210 -18.78 24.98 3.53
C PRO A 210 -18.13 25.15 2.15
N THR A 211 -17.84 26.39 1.75
CA THR A 211 -17.11 26.70 0.52
C THR A 211 -15.66 26.19 0.56
N ALA A 212 -14.96 26.30 1.69
CA ALA A 212 -13.61 25.75 1.84
C ALA A 212 -13.60 24.22 1.79
N GLN A 213 -14.62 23.55 2.33
CA GLN A 213 -14.74 22.08 2.27
C GLN A 213 -14.78 21.57 0.83
N ASP A 214 -15.61 22.21 -0.01
CA ASP A 214 -15.75 21.83 -1.43
C ASP A 214 -14.46 22.08 -2.21
N ILE A 215 -13.86 23.27 -2.04
CA ILE A 215 -12.59 23.62 -2.69
C ILE A 215 -11.48 22.68 -2.26
N ALA A 216 -11.32 22.44 -0.96
CA ALA A 216 -10.31 21.53 -0.44
C ALA A 216 -10.49 20.11 -0.99
N SER A 217 -11.73 19.61 -1.06
CA SER A 217 -12.02 18.30 -1.64
C SER A 217 -11.63 18.22 -3.11
N ASN A 218 -11.99 19.23 -3.91
CA ASN A 218 -11.66 19.28 -5.33
C ASN A 218 -10.15 19.38 -5.55
N VAL A 219 -9.45 20.21 -4.77
CA VAL A 219 -7.99 20.31 -4.84
C VAL A 219 -7.33 18.97 -4.53
N PHE A 220 -7.79 18.26 -3.50
CA PHE A 220 -7.28 16.93 -3.20
C PHE A 220 -7.49 15.94 -4.35
N HIS A 221 -8.67 15.93 -4.97
CA HIS A 221 -8.92 15.07 -6.13
C HIS A 221 -8.04 15.42 -7.33
N VAL A 222 -7.84 16.70 -7.64
CA VAL A 222 -6.96 17.14 -8.73
C VAL A 222 -5.51 16.76 -8.45
N VAL A 223 -5.03 16.99 -7.22
CA VAL A 223 -3.67 16.61 -6.82
C VAL A 223 -3.47 15.09 -6.91
N ALA A 224 -4.45 14.29 -6.46
CA ALA A 224 -4.40 12.83 -6.61
C ALA A 224 -4.32 12.42 -8.08
N PHE A 225 -5.20 12.96 -8.92
CA PHE A 225 -5.23 12.64 -10.34
C PHE A 225 -3.91 13.00 -11.03
N VAL A 226 -3.35 14.18 -10.76
CA VAL A 226 -2.03 14.57 -11.29
C VAL A 226 -0.92 13.64 -10.77
N CYS A 227 -0.93 13.30 -9.48
CA CYS A 227 0.04 12.37 -8.91
C CYS A 227 -0.05 10.98 -9.54
N GLU A 228 -1.26 10.48 -9.78
CA GLU A 228 -1.52 9.21 -10.46
C GLU A 228 -1.01 9.25 -11.90
N LEU A 229 -1.30 10.33 -12.65
CA LEU A 229 -0.74 10.54 -13.98
C LEU A 229 0.78 10.58 -13.98
N VAL A 230 1.41 11.27 -13.02
CA VAL A 230 2.87 11.31 -12.89
C VAL A 230 3.43 9.92 -12.60
N VAL A 231 2.79 9.13 -11.73
CA VAL A 231 3.21 7.77 -11.43
C VAL A 231 3.08 6.88 -12.67
N PHE A 232 1.96 6.92 -13.39
CA PHE A 232 1.79 6.20 -14.65
C PHE A 232 2.79 6.64 -15.71
N LEU A 233 3.02 7.95 -15.88
CA LEU A 233 4.00 8.49 -16.81
C LEU A 233 5.43 8.11 -16.43
N SER A 234 5.78 8.10 -15.13
CA SER A 234 7.10 7.64 -14.70
C SER A 234 7.31 6.16 -15.02
N THR A 235 6.26 5.35 -14.89
CA THR A 235 6.25 3.94 -15.29
C THR A 235 6.45 3.80 -16.79
N HIS A 236 5.67 4.54 -17.58
CA HIS A 236 5.67 4.43 -19.04
C HIS A 236 6.92 5.06 -19.67
N SER A 237 7.38 6.20 -19.17
CA SER A 237 8.55 6.91 -19.71
C SER A 237 9.84 6.17 -19.42
N ILE A 238 9.97 5.46 -18.29
CA ILE A 238 11.16 4.65 -18.01
C ILE A 238 11.13 3.38 -18.86
N VAL A 239 9.98 2.72 -19.01
CA VAL A 239 9.83 1.57 -19.91
C VAL A 239 10.10 1.98 -21.36
N THR A 240 9.52 3.08 -21.84
CA THR A 240 9.75 3.59 -23.19
C THR A 240 11.17 4.11 -23.40
N LEU A 241 11.82 4.75 -22.41
CA LEU A 241 13.21 5.19 -22.52
C LEU A 241 14.18 4.00 -22.48
N ALA A 242 13.93 2.98 -21.64
CA ALA A 242 14.69 1.73 -21.65
C ALA A 242 14.56 1.00 -22.99
N VAL A 243 13.34 0.94 -23.56
CA VAL A 243 13.09 0.42 -24.91
C VAL A 243 13.81 1.25 -25.97
N CYS A 244 13.77 2.58 -25.87
CA CYS A 244 14.27 3.50 -26.89
C CYS A 244 15.80 3.66 -26.86
N LEU A 245 16.45 3.51 -25.70
CA LEU A 245 17.92 3.49 -25.60
C LEU A 245 18.52 2.18 -26.13
N ILE A 246 17.75 1.09 -26.11
CA ILE A 246 18.17 -0.21 -26.65
C ILE A 246 17.85 -0.33 -28.16
N SER A 247 16.87 0.44 -28.67
CA SER A 247 16.34 0.25 -30.02
C SER A 247 16.70 1.40 -30.97
N THR A 248 17.94 1.44 -31.45
CA THR A 248 18.29 2.20 -32.67
C THR A 248 17.83 1.47 -33.93
N THR A 249 16.58 1.01 -34.00
CA THR A 249 15.89 0.71 -35.26
C THR A 249 14.39 0.71 -34.99
N ALA A 250 13.69 1.58 -35.72
CA ALA A 250 12.25 1.69 -35.75
C ALA A 250 11.57 0.34 -36.01
N THR A 251 10.68 -0.07 -35.11
CA THR A 251 9.24 -0.25 -35.37
C THR A 251 8.53 -0.58 -34.06
N VAL A 252 7.40 0.07 -33.86
CA VAL A 252 6.49 -0.11 -32.74
C VAL A 252 6.06 -1.57 -32.64
N ASP A 253 6.51 -2.27 -31.61
CA ASP A 253 5.86 -3.50 -31.13
C ASP A 253 5.92 -3.52 -29.60
N LEU A 254 4.75 -3.28 -29.01
CA LEU A 254 4.45 -3.22 -27.57
C LEU A 254 4.66 -4.58 -26.84
N GLY A 255 5.35 -5.53 -27.46
CA GLY A 255 5.59 -6.89 -26.99
C GLY A 255 7.05 -7.36 -27.02
N LEU A 256 8.01 -6.54 -27.45
CA LEU A 256 9.42 -6.98 -27.60
C LEU A 256 10.41 -6.46 -26.55
N SER A 257 9.98 -5.61 -25.60
CA SER A 257 10.83 -5.27 -24.44
C SER A 257 11.04 -6.46 -23.48
N PHE A 258 10.40 -7.59 -23.76
CA PHE A 258 10.60 -8.88 -23.10
C PHE A 258 11.96 -9.55 -23.41
N PHE A 259 12.76 -9.06 -24.37
CA PHE A 259 13.91 -9.81 -24.90
C PHE A 259 15.30 -9.18 -24.75
N THR A 260 15.45 -7.98 -24.19
CA THR A 260 16.76 -7.30 -24.15
C THR A 260 17.20 -6.98 -22.73
N MET A 261 17.67 -8.00 -22.00
CA MET A 261 18.51 -7.85 -20.80
C MET A 261 19.64 -8.89 -20.90
N GLU A 262 20.89 -8.45 -20.70
CA GLU A 262 22.11 -9.26 -20.91
C GLU A 262 22.30 -10.44 -19.94
N ARG A 263 21.45 -10.56 -18.92
CA ARG A 263 21.27 -11.79 -18.13
C ARG A 263 19.79 -12.18 -18.10
N GLY A 264 19.32 -12.69 -19.23
CA GLY A 264 18.13 -13.52 -19.44
C GLY A 264 16.97 -13.32 -18.46
N LEU A 265 15.87 -12.75 -18.96
CA LEU A 265 14.57 -12.83 -18.29
C LEU A 265 14.29 -14.29 -17.94
N SER A 266 14.40 -14.63 -16.65
CA SER A 266 14.06 -15.97 -16.20
C SER A 266 12.55 -16.08 -16.23
N VAL A 267 12.01 -16.43 -17.40
CA VAL A 267 10.62 -16.84 -17.60
C VAL A 267 10.16 -17.78 -16.47
N PRO A 268 11.01 -18.71 -15.95
CA PRO A 268 10.68 -19.48 -14.75
C PRO A 268 10.39 -18.62 -13.51
N PHE A 269 11.24 -17.63 -13.19
CA PHE A 269 11.03 -16.75 -12.04
C PHE A 269 9.69 -16.00 -12.14
N MET A 270 9.34 -15.47 -13.31
CA MET A 270 8.08 -14.76 -13.51
C MET A 270 6.87 -15.68 -13.31
N LEU A 271 6.89 -16.87 -13.91
CA LEU A 271 5.80 -17.85 -13.74
C LEU A 271 5.66 -18.28 -12.28
N TRP A 272 6.79 -18.55 -11.63
CA TRP A 272 6.80 -18.91 -10.21
C TRP A 272 6.37 -17.76 -9.31
N ALA A 273 6.71 -16.51 -9.62
CA ALA A 273 6.27 -15.34 -8.87
C ALA A 273 4.75 -15.13 -8.98
N ILE A 274 4.17 -15.33 -10.17
CA ILE A 274 2.71 -15.27 -10.38
C ILE A 274 2.01 -16.37 -9.56
N LEU A 275 2.51 -17.61 -9.66
CA LEU A 275 1.97 -18.74 -8.89
C LEU A 275 2.11 -18.50 -7.38
N ALA A 276 3.27 -18.03 -6.93
CA ALA A 276 3.52 -17.70 -5.53
C ALA A 276 2.58 -16.60 -5.04
N CYS A 277 2.28 -15.58 -5.85
CA CYS A 277 1.31 -14.55 -5.52
C CYS A 277 -0.11 -15.10 -5.34
N LEU A 278 -0.57 -15.96 -6.25
CA LEU A 278 -1.89 -16.59 -6.17
C LEU A 278 -2.03 -17.49 -4.94
N VAL A 279 -1.01 -18.29 -4.68
CA VAL A 279 -0.92 -19.16 -3.49
C VAL A 279 -0.88 -18.32 -2.22
N ALA A 280 -0.01 -17.30 -2.15
CA ALA A 280 0.10 -16.43 -1.00
C ALA A 280 -1.22 -15.72 -0.69
N ARG A 281 -1.95 -15.26 -1.72
CA ARG A 281 -3.28 -14.67 -1.56
C ARG A 281 -4.27 -15.68 -1.01
N ALA A 282 -4.30 -16.90 -1.51
CA ALA A 282 -5.18 -17.95 -0.97
C ALA A 282 -4.84 -18.27 0.50
N VAL A 283 -3.55 -18.43 0.81
CA VAL A 283 -3.05 -18.80 2.13
C VAL A 283 -3.36 -17.76 3.20
N HIS A 284 -3.46 -16.47 2.86
CA HIS A 284 -3.92 -15.49 3.85
C HIS A 284 -5.43 -15.24 3.82
N VAL A 285 -6.08 -15.20 2.65
CA VAL A 285 -7.51 -14.84 2.55
C VAL A 285 -8.40 -15.88 3.25
N TYR A 286 -8.25 -17.18 2.97
CA TYR A 286 -9.15 -18.20 3.55
C TYR A 286 -8.96 -18.37 5.05
N PRO A 287 -7.74 -18.51 5.60
CA PRO A 287 -7.54 -18.65 7.04
C PRO A 287 -7.93 -17.41 7.82
N LEU A 288 -7.64 -16.20 7.32
CA LEU A 288 -8.06 -14.96 7.98
C LEU A 288 -9.58 -14.77 7.92
N ALA A 289 -10.24 -15.16 6.82
CA ALA A 289 -11.70 -15.17 6.75
C ALA A 289 -12.32 -16.17 7.74
N MET A 290 -11.70 -17.35 7.92
CA MET A 290 -12.11 -18.33 8.93
C MET A 290 -11.91 -17.78 10.35
N LEU A 291 -10.75 -17.18 10.63
CA LEU A 291 -10.44 -16.56 11.92
C LEU A 291 -11.42 -15.45 12.25
N ARG A 292 -11.69 -14.56 11.30
CA ARG A 292 -12.70 -13.50 11.44
C ARG A 292 -14.08 -14.09 11.74
N ASN A 293 -14.52 -15.08 10.96
CA ASN A 293 -15.81 -15.73 11.15
C ASN A 293 -15.90 -16.44 12.51
N ALA A 294 -14.79 -16.97 13.04
CA ALA A 294 -14.71 -17.57 14.37
C ALA A 294 -14.75 -16.52 15.49
N CYS A 295 -14.00 -15.41 15.36
CA CYS A 295 -14.01 -14.30 16.32
C CYS A 295 -15.40 -13.65 16.43
N LEU A 296 -16.11 -13.52 15.30
CA LEU A 296 -17.48 -13.01 15.26
C LEU A 296 -18.51 -13.94 15.91
N ARG A 297 -18.23 -15.25 16.05
CA ARG A 297 -19.11 -16.16 16.80
C ARG A 297 -19.02 -15.95 18.32
N ARG A 298 -17.90 -15.40 18.83
CA ARG A 298 -17.70 -15.12 20.25
C ARG A 298 -18.21 -13.74 20.69
N GLY A 299 -18.24 -12.75 19.78
CA GLY A 299 -18.76 -11.41 20.07
C GLY A 299 -20.20 -11.22 19.57
N ARG A 300 -21.12 -10.82 20.46
CA ARG A 300 -22.51 -10.41 20.13
C ARG A 300 -22.56 -9.07 19.37
N SER A 301 -21.89 -8.94 18.22
CA SER A 301 -21.98 -7.74 17.40
C SER A 301 -23.00 -7.95 16.29
N HIS A 302 -24.22 -7.43 16.51
CA HIS A 302 -25.38 -7.58 15.63
C HIS A 302 -25.21 -6.88 14.25
N SER A 303 -24.14 -6.10 14.07
CA SER A 303 -23.89 -5.28 12.87
C SER A 303 -22.96 -5.91 11.82
N GLN A 304 -22.32 -7.06 12.10
CA GLN A 304 -21.38 -7.69 11.16
C GLN A 304 -21.85 -9.08 10.72
N SER A 305 -22.28 -9.20 9.45
CA SER A 305 -22.59 -10.49 8.83
C SER A 305 -21.32 -11.32 8.57
N ARG A 306 -21.46 -12.65 8.53
CA ARG A 306 -20.35 -13.58 8.20
C ARG A 306 -19.88 -13.35 6.76
N LEU A 307 -18.60 -13.65 6.47
CA LEU A 307 -18.12 -13.74 5.09
C LEU A 307 -18.56 -15.07 4.49
N SER A 308 -19.42 -15.02 3.48
CA SER A 308 -19.78 -16.17 2.65
C SER A 308 -18.56 -16.67 1.86
N ARG A 309 -18.57 -17.95 1.45
CA ARG A 309 -17.49 -18.51 0.63
C ARG A 309 -17.35 -17.78 -0.71
N ASN A 310 -18.46 -17.33 -1.31
CA ASN A 310 -18.44 -16.58 -2.55
C ASN A 310 -17.74 -15.22 -2.39
N GLU A 311 -17.95 -14.55 -1.26
CA GLU A 311 -17.26 -13.29 -0.94
C GLU A 311 -15.76 -13.51 -0.72
N GLN A 312 -15.37 -14.65 -0.13
CA GLN A 312 -13.95 -15.01 0.05
C GLN A 312 -13.25 -15.25 -1.29
N HIS A 313 -13.90 -15.96 -2.22
CA HIS A 313 -13.39 -16.14 -3.58
C HIS A 313 -13.24 -14.79 -4.29
N MET A 314 -14.19 -13.88 -4.10
CA MET A 314 -14.12 -12.55 -4.69
C MET A 314 -12.94 -11.74 -4.14
N ILE A 315 -12.68 -11.78 -2.83
CA ILE A 315 -11.51 -11.13 -2.20
C ILE A 315 -10.19 -11.73 -2.70
N TRP A 316 -10.16 -13.05 -2.93
CA TRP A 316 -8.98 -13.72 -3.47
C TRP A 316 -8.66 -13.25 -4.90
N PHE A 317 -9.68 -13.09 -5.76
CA PHE A 317 -9.50 -12.62 -7.14
C PHE A 317 -9.38 -11.10 -7.30
N SER A 318 -9.77 -10.29 -6.31
CA SER A 318 -9.79 -8.82 -6.44
C SER A 318 -8.43 -8.13 -6.24
N GLY A 319 -7.34 -8.87 -6.03
CA GLY A 319 -6.01 -8.34 -5.71
C GLY A 319 -5.15 -8.02 -6.93
N LEU A 320 -5.48 -6.96 -7.68
CA LEU A 320 -4.60 -6.44 -8.73
C LEU A 320 -3.34 -5.82 -8.11
N ARG A 321 -2.20 -5.89 -8.80
CA ARG A 321 -0.94 -5.29 -8.33
C ARG A 321 -0.81 -3.86 -8.84
N GLY A 322 -0.50 -2.95 -7.92
CA GLY A 322 -0.58 -1.51 -8.13
C GLY A 322 0.72 -0.80 -8.44
N ALA A 323 0.61 0.51 -8.61
CA ALA A 323 1.73 1.40 -8.87
C ALA A 323 2.73 1.54 -7.71
N ILE A 324 2.33 1.19 -6.48
CA ILE A 324 3.22 1.21 -5.30
C ILE A 324 4.25 0.08 -5.38
N ALA A 325 3.83 -1.12 -5.78
CA ALA A 325 4.75 -2.24 -6.03
C ALA A 325 5.84 -1.86 -7.04
N PHE A 326 5.45 -1.13 -8.09
CA PHE A 326 6.37 -0.59 -9.10
C PHE A 326 7.31 0.49 -8.53
N SER A 327 6.80 1.45 -7.75
CA SER A 327 7.65 2.47 -7.14
C SER A 327 8.67 1.87 -6.17
N LEU A 328 8.30 0.80 -5.46
CA LEU A 328 9.20 0.09 -4.55
C LEU A 328 10.26 -0.72 -5.30
N SER A 329 9.93 -1.32 -6.45
CA SER A 329 10.95 -2.01 -7.26
C SER A 329 12.05 -1.07 -7.76
N LEU A 330 11.74 0.20 -8.00
CA LEU A 330 12.74 1.22 -8.35
C LEU A 330 13.64 1.61 -7.17
N SER A 331 13.17 1.40 -5.94
CA SER A 331 13.87 1.78 -4.69
C SER A 331 14.61 0.61 -4.05
N PHE A 332 14.74 -0.52 -4.75
CA PHE A 332 15.36 -1.74 -4.23
C PHE A 332 16.86 -1.53 -3.93
N PRO A 333 17.35 -1.83 -2.71
CA PRO A 333 18.77 -1.67 -2.36
C PRO A 333 19.65 -2.65 -3.14
N LEU A 334 20.81 -2.18 -3.60
CA LEU A 334 21.64 -2.90 -4.57
C LEU A 334 22.83 -3.62 -3.93
N PRO A 335 23.11 -4.83 -4.43
CA PRO A 335 24.31 -5.06 -5.26
C PRO A 335 24.01 -5.30 -6.75
N PHE A 336 22.74 -5.39 -7.17
CA PHE A 336 22.32 -5.98 -8.46
C PHE A 336 21.72 -5.01 -9.51
N ARG A 337 22.13 -3.74 -9.56
CA ARG A 337 21.59 -2.78 -10.55
C ARG A 337 21.84 -3.22 -11.99
N GLU A 338 22.84 -4.06 -12.19
CA GLU A 338 23.28 -4.58 -13.49
C GLU A 338 22.48 -5.79 -14.01
N VAL A 339 21.43 -6.24 -13.31
CA VAL A 339 20.63 -7.40 -13.76
C VAL A 339 19.19 -7.04 -14.12
N CYS A 340 18.75 -5.81 -13.83
CA CYS A 340 17.43 -5.30 -14.22
C CYS A 340 17.48 -4.04 -15.10
N THR A 341 18.67 -3.68 -15.59
CA THR A 341 18.91 -2.69 -16.67
C THR A 341 19.74 -3.34 -17.74
#